data_AF-A0A2Z5JPJ7-F1
#
_entry.id   AF-A0A2Z5JPJ7-F1
#
_cell.length_a   1.000
_cell.length_b   1.000
_cell.length_c   1.000
_cell.angle_alpha   90.00
_cell.angle_beta   90.00
_cell.angle_gamma   90.00
#
_symmetry.space_group_name_H-M   'P 1'
#
loop_
_entity.id
_entity.type
_entity.pdbx_description
1 polymer ?
#
loop_
_entity_poly.entity_id
_entity_poly.type
_entity_poly.pdbx_seq_one_letter_code
_entity_poly.pdbx_strand_id
1 'polypeptide(L)' 'MNSGKCLSVNGASTKNGAALVQWDCVEGTNQRFRCG' A
#
# COMPACT_ATOMS: atom_id res chain seq x y z
N MET A 1 2.90 17.21 1.10
CA MET A 1 2.63 15.82 0.69
C MET A 1 2.99 14.94 1.87
N ASN A 2 1.97 14.54 2.63
CA ASN A 2 2.09 14.11 4.04
C ASN A 2 2.87 12.79 4.20
N SER A 3 3.74 12.73 5.22
CA SER A 3 4.50 11.56 5.72
C SER A 3 5.65 10.97 4.90
N GLY A 4 5.72 11.11 3.57
CA GLY A 4 6.76 10.41 2.77
C GLY A 4 6.63 8.88 2.77
N LYS A 5 5.47 8.38 3.23
CA LYS A 5 5.08 6.97 3.29
C LYS A 5 4.12 6.66 2.14
N CYS A 6 4.18 5.46 1.60
CA CYS A 6 3.26 4.95 0.58
C CYS A 6 2.10 4.17 1.20
N LEU A 7 0.95 4.22 0.52
CA LEU A 7 -0.16 3.34 0.83
C LEU A 7 0.22 1.90 0.48
N SER A 8 0.02 0.96 1.40
CA SER A 8 0.45 -0.42 1.28
C SER A 8 -0.62 -1.37 1.81
N VAL A 9 -0.86 -2.50 1.16
CA VAL A 9 -1.69 -3.56 1.75
C VAL A 9 -0.94 -4.23 2.89
N ASN A 10 -1.58 -4.33 4.06
CA ASN A 10 -1.02 -4.96 5.25
C ASN A 10 -0.62 -6.42 4.95
N GLY A 11 0.64 -6.76 5.23
CA GLY A 11 1.19 -8.09 4.98
C GLY A 11 1.19 -8.53 3.51
N ALA A 12 1.03 -7.62 2.55
CA ALA A 12 0.86 -7.93 1.12
C ALA A 12 -0.30 -8.93 0.84
N SER A 13 -1.33 -8.90 1.68
CA SER A 13 -2.51 -9.78 1.54
C SER A 13 -3.24 -9.53 0.22
N THR A 14 -3.63 -10.60 -0.46
CA THR A 14 -4.46 -10.55 -1.68
C THR A 14 -5.94 -10.78 -1.40
N LYS A 15 -6.33 -10.89 -0.12
CA LYS A 15 -7.73 -11.10 0.28
C LYS A 15 -8.53 -9.81 0.11
N ASN A 16 -9.79 -9.95 -0.32
CA ASN A 16 -10.74 -8.85 -0.33
C ASN A 16 -10.95 -8.31 1.09
N GLY A 17 -10.94 -6.99 1.24
CA GLY A 17 -11.03 -6.32 2.54
C GLY A 17 -9.72 -6.28 3.33
N ALA A 18 -8.57 -6.59 2.72
CA ALA A 18 -7.28 -6.42 3.37
C ALA A 18 -7.08 -4.97 3.84
N ALA A 19 -6.58 -4.80 5.07
CA ALA A 19 -6.34 -3.49 5.66
C ALA A 19 -5.23 -2.75 4.88
N LEU A 20 -5.45 -1.46 4.66
CA LEU A 20 -4.45 -0.56 4.08
C LEU A 20 -3.69 0.16 5.20
N VAL A 21 -2.38 0.20 5.08
CA VAL A 21 -1.47 0.86 6.02
C VAL A 21 -0.60 1.87 5.26
N GLN A 22 -0.07 2.86 5.99
CA GLN A 22 1.00 3.72 5.46
C GLN A 22 2.34 3.12 5.89
N TRP A 23 3.17 2.77 4.91
CA TRP A 23 4.49 2.16 5.14
C TRP A 23 5.55 2.87 4.30
N ASP A 24 6.82 2.57 4.52
CA ASP A 24 7.87 3.03 3.64
C ASP A 24 7.57 2.65 2.19
N CYS A 25 7.78 3.60 1.30
CA CYS A 25 7.67 3.38 -0.13
C CYS A 25 8.71 2.34 -0.53
N VAL A 26 8.24 1.16 -0.91
CA VAL A 26 9.07 0.07 -1.43
C VAL A 26 8.52 -0.33 -2.79
N GLU A 27 9.35 -0.92 -3.65
CA GLU A 27 8.93 -1.32 -5.01
C GLU A 27 7.99 -2.56 -5.04
N GLY A 28 7.31 -2.85 -3.93
CA GLY A 28 6.37 -3.94 -3.76
C GLY A 28 5.08 -3.74 -4.57
N THR A 29 4.54 -4.83 -5.10
CA THR A 29 3.28 -4.84 -5.86
C THR A 29 2.08 -4.44 -5.00
N ASN A 30 2.17 -4.63 -3.68
CA ASN A 30 1.18 -4.24 -2.69
C ASN A 30 1.09 -2.72 -2.43
N GLN A 31 1.86 -1.91 -3.17
CA GLN A 31 1.84 -0.44 -3.12
C GLN A 31 1.48 0.22 -4.47
N ARG A 32 1.17 -0.59 -5.50
CA ARG A 32 0.87 -0.10 -6.85
C ARG A 32 -0.62 0.17 -7.01
N PHE A 33 -1.09 1.27 -6.43
CA PHE A 33 -2.45 1.75 -6.63
C PHE A 33 -2.45 2.84 -7.71
N ARG A 34 -3.24 2.63 -8.77
CA ARG A 34 -3.51 3.66 -9.77
C ARG A 34 -5.00 3.95 -9.71
N CYS A 35 -5.38 5.14 -9.26
CA CYS A 35 -6.72 5.64 -9.56
C CYS A 35 -6.73 5.95 -11.06
N GLY A 36 -7.46 5.14 -11.83
CA GLY A 36 -7.84 5.47 -13.20
C GLY A 36 -8.91 6.54 -13.21
#